data_AF-A0A925HC96-F1
#
_entry.id   AF-A0A925HC96-F1
#
_cell.length_a   1.000
_cell.length_b   1.000
_cell.length_c   1.000
_cell.angle_alpha   90.00
_cell.angle_beta   90.00
_cell.angle_gamma   90.00
#
_symmetry.space_group_name_H-M   'P 1'
#
loop_
_entity.id
_entity.type
_entity.pdbx_description
1 polymer ?
#
loop_
_entity_poly.entity_id
_entity_poly.type
_entity_poly.pdbx_seq_one_letter_code
_entity_poly.pdbx_strand_id
1 'polypeptide(L)'
;MQKHFNNTIKIKQFAILFTAAIFINSCKHGEDQQQETIQMARELATIDFLLRNAVFTESIAKAADSSYYAGAGQAAPLFLTPADDTTIIVKTARSEKIAIKLAGFYALECGIGLLSAQTNTTPVDWLKKITEGSVDSNAVLLLNRFANATWKAGQPFRDISRITRASFMGASSLSKDEVDKDYFQIFHSARMLLSSMKSVSDSAMPVQMQTLRSLLQDTLYAEKLAVFLHSSNDSPGVSPREPFLTVADDTAVIRKTAKEMKIATSVAGFYALESALNYLVTIKNQVPSAILKSLLDSSMSKEDQLLFARFANATWKAGQPFRDLNRITRPTFTPFYFLNEADIEKDMVQIRAAAARVLTLLQ
;
A
#
# COMPACT_ATOMS: atom_id res chain seq x y z
N MET A 1 -50.85 52.37 18.84
CA MET A 1 -50.42 51.88 17.50
C MET A 1 -48.91 51.93 17.24
N GLN A 2 -48.15 52.91 17.76
CA GLN A 2 -46.70 53.01 17.52
C GLN A 2 -45.82 51.87 18.09
N LYS A 3 -46.25 51.24 19.19
CA LYS A 3 -45.48 50.15 19.85
C LYS A 3 -45.47 48.84 19.04
N HIS A 4 -46.52 48.57 18.25
CA HIS A 4 -46.59 47.37 17.40
C HIS A 4 -45.74 47.51 16.14
N PHE A 5 -45.56 48.72 15.60
CA PHE A 5 -44.78 48.97 14.39
C PHE A 5 -43.27 48.77 14.62
N ASN A 6 -42.76 49.16 15.80
CA ASN A 6 -41.34 49.00 16.16
C ASN A 6 -40.92 47.53 16.38
N ASN A 7 -41.82 46.65 16.84
CA ASN A 7 -41.50 45.23 17.01
C ASN A 7 -41.40 44.51 15.66
N THR A 8 -42.24 44.85 14.69
CA THR A 8 -42.21 44.25 13.34
C THR A 8 -40.95 44.64 12.56
N ILE A 9 -40.43 45.86 12.75
CA ILE A 9 -39.18 46.33 12.13
C ILE A 9 -37.97 45.60 12.72
N LYS A 10 -37.92 45.42 14.05
CA LYS A 10 -36.83 44.68 14.72
C LYS A 10 -36.78 43.20 14.30
N ILE A 11 -37.93 42.55 14.17
CA ILE A 11 -38.00 41.13 13.73
C ILE A 11 -37.54 40.99 12.26
N LYS A 12 -37.90 41.93 11.38
CA LYS A 12 -37.42 41.95 9.98
C LYS A 12 -35.92 42.21 9.87
N GLN A 13 -35.36 43.13 10.67
CA GLN A 13 -33.92 43.37 10.71
C GLN A 13 -33.13 42.16 11.25
N PHE A 14 -33.65 41.47 12.28
CA PHE A 14 -33.04 40.25 12.79
C PHE A 14 -33.09 39.10 11.78
N ALA A 15 -34.20 38.94 11.08
CA ALA A 15 -34.34 37.94 10.02
C ALA A 15 -33.33 38.18 8.88
N ILE A 16 -33.19 39.43 8.40
CA ILE A 16 -32.23 39.80 7.34
C ILE A 16 -30.77 39.58 7.77
N LEU A 17 -30.41 39.93 9.00
CA LEU A 17 -29.07 39.67 9.55
C LEU A 17 -28.78 38.17 9.69
N PHE A 18 -29.79 37.36 10.06
CA PHE A 18 -29.64 35.92 10.18
C PHE A 18 -29.51 35.23 8.81
N THR A 19 -30.30 35.62 7.80
CA THR A 19 -30.13 35.10 6.43
C THR A 19 -28.81 35.54 5.80
N ALA A 20 -28.36 36.78 6.04
CA ALA A 20 -27.07 37.26 5.56
C ALA A 20 -25.90 36.50 6.21
N ALA A 21 -25.96 36.22 7.52
CA ALA A 21 -24.93 35.43 8.21
C ALA A 21 -24.88 33.97 7.71
N ILE A 22 -26.02 33.35 7.42
CA ILE A 22 -26.08 32.01 6.81
C ILE A 22 -25.49 32.04 5.40
N PHE A 23 -25.84 33.03 4.58
CA PHE A 23 -25.30 33.15 3.22
C PHE A 23 -23.78 33.39 3.21
N ILE A 24 -23.27 34.26 4.09
CA ILE A 24 -21.84 34.56 4.19
C ILE A 24 -21.07 33.31 4.66
N ASN A 25 -21.58 32.58 5.65
CA ASN A 25 -20.98 31.31 6.07
C ASN A 25 -21.01 30.24 4.98
N SER A 26 -22.09 30.18 4.19
CA SER A 26 -22.21 29.22 3.09
C SER A 26 -21.28 29.56 1.91
N CYS A 27 -21.09 30.85 1.60
CA CYS A 27 -20.11 31.30 0.60
C CYS A 27 -18.68 31.04 1.05
N LYS A 28 -18.34 31.36 2.31
CA LYS A 28 -17.00 31.10 2.87
C LYS A 28 -16.68 29.60 2.92
N HIS A 29 -17.65 28.76 3.29
CA HIS A 29 -17.48 27.32 3.29
C HIS A 29 -17.27 26.76 1.87
N GLY A 30 -17.95 27.32 0.86
CA GLY A 30 -17.75 26.96 -0.54
C GLY A 30 -16.37 27.35 -1.07
N GLU A 31 -15.87 28.54 -0.71
CA GLU A 31 -14.52 29.00 -1.05
C GLU A 31 -13.43 28.14 -0.38
N ASP A 32 -13.59 27.84 0.92
CA ASP A 32 -12.66 27.00 1.68
C ASP A 32 -12.61 25.56 1.10
N GLN A 33 -13.75 24.95 0.79
CA GLN A 33 -13.82 23.62 0.17
C GLN A 33 -13.20 23.59 -1.24
N GLN A 34 -13.43 24.63 -2.04
CA GLN A 34 -12.83 24.73 -3.37
C GLN A 34 -11.31 24.87 -3.28
N GLN A 35 -10.81 25.67 -2.35
CA GLN A 35 -9.38 25.85 -2.12
C GLN A 35 -8.72 24.56 -1.64
N GLU A 36 -9.33 23.83 -0.71
CA GLU A 36 -8.86 22.52 -0.25
C GLU A 36 -8.82 21.49 -1.39
N THR A 37 -9.83 21.49 -2.27
CA THR A 37 -9.87 20.58 -3.43
C THR A 37 -8.72 20.87 -4.40
N ILE A 38 -8.46 22.15 -4.70
CA ILE A 38 -7.34 22.57 -5.56
C ILE A 38 -6.00 22.18 -4.91
N GLN A 39 -5.84 22.42 -3.61
CA GLN A 39 -4.65 22.05 -2.87
C GLN A 39 -4.43 20.54 -2.86
N MET A 40 -5.47 19.75 -2.61
CA MET A 40 -5.43 18.29 -2.63
C MET A 40 -4.96 17.76 -3.99
N ALA A 41 -5.54 18.26 -5.09
CA ALA A 41 -5.16 17.85 -6.44
C ALA A 41 -3.69 18.20 -6.74
N ARG A 42 -3.23 19.39 -6.35
CA ARG A 42 -1.83 19.82 -6.51
C ARG A 42 -0.88 18.92 -5.73
N GLU A 43 -1.18 18.65 -4.46
CA GLU A 43 -0.31 17.84 -3.61
C GLU A 43 -0.24 16.38 -4.07
N LEU A 44 -1.37 15.79 -4.51
CA LEU A 44 -1.38 14.46 -5.13
C LEU A 44 -0.54 14.41 -6.42
N ALA A 45 -0.66 15.44 -7.28
CA ALA A 45 0.16 15.52 -8.49
C ALA A 45 1.66 15.64 -8.19
N THR A 46 2.03 16.38 -7.14
CA THR A 46 3.42 16.41 -6.65
C THR A 46 3.88 15.04 -6.19
N ILE A 47 3.08 14.32 -5.40
CA ILE A 47 3.42 12.96 -4.96
C ILE A 47 3.60 12.01 -6.16
N ASP A 48 2.75 12.10 -7.18
CA ASP A 48 2.86 11.32 -8.43
C ASP A 48 4.12 11.63 -9.23
N PHE A 49 4.58 12.88 -9.20
CA PHE A 49 5.87 13.26 -9.76
C PHE A 49 7.02 12.65 -8.96
N LEU A 50 6.96 12.74 -7.63
CA LEU A 50 7.98 12.19 -6.72
C LEU A 50 8.13 10.67 -6.84
N LEU A 51 7.01 9.95 -7.00
CA LEU A 51 7.01 8.49 -7.23
C LEU A 51 7.88 8.08 -8.42
N ARG A 52 7.91 8.90 -9.47
CA ARG A 52 8.60 8.59 -10.74
C ARG A 52 9.98 9.24 -10.84
N ASN A 53 10.40 9.97 -9.81
CA ASN A 53 11.67 10.68 -9.79
C ASN A 53 12.78 9.78 -9.22
N ALA A 54 13.75 9.41 -10.06
CA ALA A 54 14.85 8.52 -9.68
C ALA A 54 15.77 9.12 -8.60
N VAL A 55 16.06 10.42 -8.68
CA VAL A 55 16.91 11.12 -7.69
C VAL A 55 16.21 11.17 -6.32
N PHE A 56 14.91 11.47 -6.32
CA PHE A 56 14.12 11.45 -5.09
C PHE A 56 14.01 10.03 -4.52
N THR A 57 13.81 9.02 -5.37
CA THR A 57 13.75 7.61 -4.99
C THR A 57 15.05 7.15 -4.30
N GLU A 58 16.21 7.45 -4.89
CA GLU A 58 17.51 7.14 -4.27
C GLU A 58 17.72 7.90 -2.96
N SER A 59 17.33 9.19 -2.94
CA SER A 59 17.38 10.01 -1.72
C SER A 59 16.54 9.40 -0.61
N ILE A 60 15.28 9.06 -0.88
CA ILE A 60 14.35 8.41 0.06
C ILE A 60 14.93 7.09 0.57
N ALA A 61 15.46 6.24 -0.32
CA ALA A 61 16.07 4.98 0.04
C ALA A 61 17.23 5.18 1.04
N LYS A 62 18.08 6.19 0.81
CA LYS A 62 19.16 6.57 1.72
C LYS A 62 18.66 6.99 3.10
N ALA A 63 17.60 7.80 3.18
CA ALA A 63 17.05 8.20 4.48
C ALA A 63 16.36 7.05 5.22
N ALA A 64 15.64 6.19 4.49
CA ALA A 64 14.98 5.04 5.10
C ALA A 64 16.01 4.08 5.73
N ASP A 65 17.10 3.79 5.02
CA ASP A 65 18.22 3.01 5.55
C ASP A 65 18.82 3.68 6.79
N SER A 66 19.14 4.98 6.71
CA SER A 66 19.66 5.73 7.87
C SER A 66 18.72 5.74 9.07
N SER A 67 17.41 5.85 8.84
CA SER A 67 16.41 5.92 9.91
C SER A 67 16.23 4.56 10.59
N TYR A 68 16.37 3.46 9.84
CA TYR A 68 16.38 2.12 10.41
C TYR A 68 17.50 1.94 11.45
N TYR A 69 18.73 2.34 11.13
CA TYR A 69 19.83 2.27 12.09
C TYR A 69 19.63 3.21 13.27
N ALA A 70 19.17 4.44 13.03
CA ALA A 70 18.88 5.40 14.09
C ALA A 70 17.81 4.87 15.07
N GLY A 71 16.73 4.26 14.55
CA GLY A 71 15.70 3.62 15.35
C GLY A 71 16.19 2.42 16.16
N ALA A 72 17.29 1.78 15.72
CA ALA A 72 17.99 0.74 16.47
C ALA A 72 19.07 1.29 17.43
N GLY A 73 19.22 2.61 17.55
CA GLY A 73 20.28 3.24 18.36
C GLY A 73 21.69 3.05 17.78
N GLN A 74 21.81 2.80 16.48
CA GLN A 74 23.07 2.52 15.79
C GLN A 74 23.44 3.64 14.82
N ALA A 75 24.75 3.82 14.61
CA ALA A 75 25.25 4.69 13.54
C ALA A 75 24.98 4.02 12.18
N ALA A 76 24.36 4.77 11.26
CA ALA A 76 24.12 4.27 9.91
C ALA A 76 25.45 4.13 9.13
N PRO A 77 25.72 2.97 8.51
CA PRO A 77 26.83 2.86 7.56
C PRO A 77 26.56 3.72 6.32
N LEU A 78 27.58 3.87 5.46
CA LEU A 78 27.39 4.52 4.17
C LEU A 78 26.33 3.80 3.34
N PHE A 79 25.36 4.56 2.83
CA PHE A 79 24.26 3.99 2.04
C PHE A 79 24.74 3.41 0.71
N LEU A 80 25.68 4.02 0.01
CA LEU A 80 26.31 3.42 -1.17
C LEU A 80 27.82 3.55 -1.06
N THR A 81 28.51 2.51 -1.49
CA THR A 81 29.95 2.46 -1.69
C THR A 81 30.25 2.41 -3.19
N PRO A 82 31.45 2.82 -3.65
CA PRO A 82 31.81 2.71 -5.06
C PRO A 82 31.74 1.28 -5.62
N ALA A 83 31.88 0.26 -4.76
CA ALA A 83 31.75 -1.13 -5.15
C ALA A 83 30.30 -1.53 -5.47
N ASP A 84 29.29 -0.81 -4.95
CA ASP A 84 27.88 -1.18 -5.13
C ASP A 84 27.40 -1.02 -6.58
N ASP A 85 28.02 -0.13 -7.35
CA ASP A 85 27.73 0.08 -8.77
C ASP A 85 28.25 -1.06 -9.66
N THR A 86 29.26 -1.80 -9.20
CA THR A 86 29.92 -2.86 -10.00
C THR A 86 29.67 -4.27 -9.46
N THR A 87 29.32 -4.39 -8.17
CA THR A 87 29.00 -5.68 -7.55
C THR A 87 27.70 -6.24 -8.12
N ILE A 88 27.78 -7.40 -8.76
CA ILE A 88 26.62 -8.08 -9.36
C ILE A 88 26.06 -9.11 -8.40
N ILE A 89 24.76 -8.97 -8.13
CA ILE A 89 23.94 -9.97 -7.44
C ILE A 89 23.24 -10.81 -8.51
N VAL A 90 23.44 -12.13 -8.44
CA VAL A 90 22.86 -13.11 -9.36
C VAL A 90 21.62 -13.73 -8.73
N LYS A 91 20.52 -13.79 -9.49
CA LYS A 91 19.27 -14.43 -9.09
C LYS A 91 18.80 -15.42 -10.15
N THR A 92 18.01 -16.42 -9.76
CA THR A 92 17.39 -17.33 -10.73
C THR A 92 16.17 -16.69 -11.39
N ALA A 93 16.00 -16.93 -12.69
CA ALA A 93 14.83 -16.48 -13.43
C ALA A 93 13.54 -17.06 -12.83
N ARG A 94 13.57 -18.32 -12.38
CA ARG A 94 12.46 -18.96 -11.65
C ARG A 94 12.00 -18.14 -10.45
N SER A 95 12.91 -17.77 -9.54
CA SER A 95 12.55 -17.03 -8.32
C SER A 95 12.00 -15.65 -8.64
N GLU A 96 12.56 -14.96 -9.64
CA GLU A 96 12.05 -13.67 -10.08
C GLU A 96 10.64 -13.79 -10.68
N LYS A 97 10.38 -14.78 -11.54
CA LYS A 97 9.04 -15.04 -12.10
C LYS A 97 8.01 -15.27 -10.99
N ILE A 98 8.35 -16.11 -10.01
CA ILE A 98 7.50 -16.37 -8.84
C ILE A 98 7.25 -15.06 -8.07
N ALA A 99 8.29 -14.30 -7.73
CA ALA A 99 8.19 -13.05 -7.00
C ALA A 99 7.26 -12.03 -7.67
N ILE A 100 7.34 -11.90 -9.01
CA ILE A 100 6.48 -11.00 -9.80
C ILE A 100 4.99 -11.32 -9.62
N LYS A 101 4.64 -12.59 -9.45
CA LYS A 101 3.24 -13.04 -9.39
C LYS A 101 2.62 -13.01 -8.00
N LEU A 102 3.42 -12.85 -6.94
CA LEU A 102 2.92 -12.93 -5.56
C LEU A 102 2.41 -11.60 -4.97
N ALA A 103 2.54 -10.48 -5.68
CA ALA A 103 2.12 -9.16 -5.17
C ALA A 103 0.64 -9.14 -4.71
N GLY A 104 -0.27 -9.61 -5.57
CA GLY A 104 -1.71 -9.68 -5.24
C GLY A 104 -2.03 -10.56 -4.03
N PHE A 105 -1.25 -11.62 -3.79
CA PHE A 105 -1.43 -12.47 -2.62
C PHE A 105 -1.05 -11.75 -1.32
N TYR A 106 0.08 -11.05 -1.30
CA TYR A 106 0.48 -10.29 -0.12
C TYR A 106 -0.44 -9.10 0.15
N ALA A 107 -0.95 -8.47 -0.90
CA ALA A 107 -1.97 -7.44 -0.77
C ALA A 107 -3.26 -7.99 -0.16
N LEU A 108 -3.73 -9.14 -0.65
CA LEU A 108 -4.89 -9.84 -0.10
C LEU A 108 -4.68 -10.18 1.37
N GLU A 109 -3.56 -10.83 1.73
CA GLU A 109 -3.27 -11.26 3.09
C GLU A 109 -3.29 -10.08 4.08
N CYS A 110 -2.59 -8.98 3.76
CA CYS A 110 -2.60 -7.78 4.59
C CYS A 110 -3.99 -7.13 4.65
N GLY A 111 -4.71 -7.07 3.52
CA GLY A 111 -6.03 -6.47 3.41
C GLY A 111 -7.09 -7.23 4.21
N ILE A 112 -7.22 -8.55 4.03
CA ILE A 112 -8.17 -9.36 4.82
C ILE A 112 -7.79 -9.38 6.30
N GLY A 113 -6.49 -9.30 6.62
CA GLY A 113 -6.02 -9.18 8.01
C GLY A 113 -6.45 -7.87 8.68
N LEU A 114 -6.54 -6.77 7.93
CA LEU A 114 -7.09 -5.50 8.43
C LEU A 114 -8.61 -5.57 8.57
N LEU A 115 -9.28 -6.00 7.51
CA LEU A 115 -10.74 -6.09 7.47
C LEU A 115 -11.29 -7.04 8.56
N SER A 116 -10.61 -8.16 8.80
CA SER A 116 -10.90 -9.08 9.91
C SER A 116 -10.79 -8.39 11.27
N ALA A 117 -9.74 -7.59 11.49
CA ALA A 117 -9.52 -6.87 12.73
C ALA A 117 -10.56 -5.76 12.97
N GLN A 118 -10.99 -5.06 11.92
CA GLN A 118 -11.99 -3.98 12.01
C GLN A 118 -13.41 -4.51 12.25
N THR A 119 -13.72 -5.71 11.76
CA THR A 119 -15.09 -6.26 11.80
C THR A 119 -15.26 -7.46 12.73
N ASN A 120 -14.20 -7.88 13.41
CA ASN A 120 -14.17 -9.09 14.23
C ASN A 120 -14.70 -10.34 13.49
N THR A 121 -14.34 -10.47 12.21
CA THR A 121 -14.67 -11.61 11.34
C THR A 121 -13.41 -12.36 10.95
N THR A 122 -13.54 -13.57 10.40
CA THR A 122 -12.36 -14.41 10.10
C THR A 122 -11.81 -14.15 8.68
N PRO A 123 -10.54 -14.49 8.42
CA PRO A 123 -10.00 -14.45 7.06
C PRO A 123 -10.85 -15.22 6.05
N VAL A 124 -11.35 -16.41 6.39
CA VAL A 124 -12.22 -17.20 5.50
C VAL A 124 -13.53 -16.48 5.18
N ASP A 125 -14.12 -15.74 6.12
CA ASP A 125 -15.33 -14.96 5.84
C ASP A 125 -15.07 -13.88 4.77
N TRP A 126 -13.93 -13.18 4.86
CA TRP A 126 -13.53 -12.20 3.85
C TRP A 126 -13.20 -12.83 2.51
N LEU A 127 -12.54 -13.99 2.51
CA LEU A 127 -12.26 -14.73 1.29
C LEU A 127 -13.56 -15.14 0.58
N LYS A 128 -14.55 -15.65 1.32
CA LYS A 128 -15.89 -15.96 0.77
C LYS A 128 -16.52 -14.71 0.14
N LYS A 129 -16.60 -13.61 0.89
CA LYS A 129 -17.16 -12.33 0.40
C LYS A 129 -16.50 -11.86 -0.90
N ILE A 130 -15.16 -11.92 -0.98
CA ILE A 130 -14.41 -11.56 -2.20
C ILE A 130 -14.79 -12.47 -3.36
N THR A 131 -14.80 -13.79 -3.13
CA THR A 131 -15.08 -14.77 -4.19
C THR A 131 -16.54 -14.79 -4.64
N GLU A 132 -17.47 -14.39 -3.77
CA GLU A 132 -18.91 -14.30 -4.04
C GLU A 132 -19.31 -12.93 -4.62
N GLY A 133 -18.38 -11.97 -4.68
CA GLY A 133 -18.65 -10.62 -5.19
C GLY A 133 -19.50 -9.76 -4.25
N SER A 134 -19.53 -10.07 -2.95
CA SER A 134 -20.36 -9.39 -1.94
C SER A 134 -19.57 -8.41 -1.06
N VAL A 135 -18.43 -7.92 -1.55
CA VAL A 135 -17.56 -6.97 -0.84
C VAL A 135 -18.09 -5.56 -1.06
N ASP A 136 -18.19 -4.76 0.01
CA ASP A 136 -18.58 -3.36 -0.11
C ASP A 136 -17.49 -2.48 -0.76
N SER A 137 -17.87 -1.28 -1.21
CA SER A 137 -16.98 -0.38 -1.95
C SER A 137 -15.77 0.08 -1.12
N ASN A 138 -15.88 0.20 0.19
CA ASN A 138 -14.78 0.64 1.05
C ASN A 138 -13.74 -0.46 1.20
N ALA A 139 -14.19 -1.71 1.38
CA ALA A 139 -13.30 -2.86 1.40
C ALA A 139 -12.64 -3.09 0.03
N VAL A 140 -13.37 -2.91 -1.09
CA VAL A 140 -12.77 -2.94 -2.44
C VAL A 140 -11.71 -1.86 -2.61
N LEU A 141 -12.00 -0.61 -2.19
CA LEU A 141 -11.05 0.50 -2.22
C LEU A 141 -9.77 0.16 -1.44
N LEU A 142 -9.92 -0.34 -0.21
CA LEU A 142 -8.80 -0.73 0.64
C LEU A 142 -7.94 -1.83 0.00
N LEU A 143 -8.57 -2.89 -0.50
CA LEU A 143 -7.87 -4.02 -1.15
C LEU A 143 -7.10 -3.55 -2.39
N ASN A 144 -7.67 -2.66 -3.20
CA ASN A 144 -6.97 -2.07 -4.34
C ASN A 144 -5.77 -1.21 -3.93
N ARG A 145 -5.86 -0.49 -2.80
CA ARG A 145 -4.71 0.27 -2.30
C ARG A 145 -3.58 -0.66 -1.87
N PHE A 146 -3.87 -1.77 -1.20
CA PHE A 146 -2.85 -2.79 -0.90
C PHE A 146 -2.25 -3.42 -2.16
N ALA A 147 -3.07 -3.72 -3.17
CA ALA A 147 -2.60 -4.25 -4.44
C ALA A 147 -1.64 -3.26 -5.12
N ASN A 148 -2.01 -1.99 -5.17
CA ASN A 148 -1.17 -0.93 -5.71
C ASN A 148 0.16 -0.78 -4.95
N ALA A 149 0.12 -0.81 -3.61
CA ALA A 149 1.31 -0.72 -2.76
C ALA A 149 2.30 -1.88 -3.02
N THR A 150 1.80 -3.11 -3.00
CA THR A 150 2.62 -4.31 -3.24
C THR A 150 3.16 -4.39 -4.66
N TRP A 151 2.35 -3.98 -5.65
CA TRP A 151 2.80 -3.85 -7.03
C TRP A 151 3.94 -2.84 -7.13
N LYS A 152 3.78 -1.63 -6.56
CA LYS A 152 4.82 -0.58 -6.54
C LYS A 152 6.11 -1.08 -5.91
N ALA A 153 6.02 -1.72 -4.75
CA ALA A 153 7.16 -2.29 -4.03
C ALA A 153 7.97 -3.30 -4.86
N GLY A 154 7.31 -4.07 -5.72
CA GLY A 154 7.99 -5.01 -6.61
C GLY A 154 8.65 -4.38 -7.84
N GLN A 155 8.30 -3.15 -8.24
CA GLN A 155 8.79 -2.60 -9.52
C GLN A 155 10.31 -2.32 -9.50
N PRO A 156 10.88 -1.65 -8.49
CA PRO A 156 12.32 -1.42 -8.40
C PRO A 156 13.15 -2.69 -8.38
N PHE A 157 12.63 -3.76 -7.75
CA PHE A 157 13.31 -5.05 -7.75
C PHE A 157 13.42 -5.62 -9.15
N ARG A 158 12.42 -5.42 -10.02
CA ARG A 158 12.42 -5.94 -11.39
C ARG A 158 13.42 -5.16 -12.25
N ASP A 159 13.35 -3.84 -12.20
CA ASP A 159 14.27 -2.91 -12.84
C ASP A 159 13.94 -1.50 -12.32
N ILE A 160 14.96 -0.75 -11.90
CA ILE A 160 14.76 0.59 -11.31
C ILE A 160 14.11 1.56 -12.29
N SER A 161 14.36 1.41 -13.59
CA SER A 161 13.76 2.26 -14.63
C SER A 161 12.23 2.14 -14.67
N ARG A 162 11.65 1.07 -14.12
CA ARG A 162 10.20 0.82 -14.15
C ARG A 162 9.42 1.79 -13.29
N ILE A 163 10.06 2.53 -12.38
CA ILE A 163 9.42 3.65 -11.66
C ILE A 163 9.03 4.79 -12.61
N THR A 164 9.63 4.88 -13.81
CA THR A 164 9.31 5.95 -14.77
C THR A 164 8.08 5.66 -15.63
N ARG A 165 7.47 4.47 -15.48
CA ARG A 165 6.28 4.08 -16.25
C ARG A 165 5.12 5.02 -15.97
N ALA A 166 4.28 5.24 -16.98
CA ALA A 166 3.09 6.07 -16.85
C ALA A 166 2.21 5.60 -15.68
N SER A 167 1.93 4.30 -15.58
CA SER A 167 1.10 3.75 -14.49
C SER A 167 1.79 3.70 -13.11
N PHE A 168 3.04 4.15 -12.97
CA PHE A 168 3.70 4.24 -11.66
C PHE A 168 3.29 5.53 -10.93
N MET A 169 2.02 5.63 -10.57
CA MET A 169 1.41 6.80 -9.95
C MET A 169 0.46 6.38 -8.81
N GLY A 170 -0.04 7.35 -8.06
CA GLY A 170 -1.04 7.16 -7.02
C GLY A 170 -2.33 6.57 -7.56
N ALA A 171 -2.97 5.74 -6.74
CA ALA A 171 -4.14 4.99 -7.18
C ALA A 171 -5.36 5.89 -7.51
N SER A 172 -5.39 7.12 -7.00
CA SER A 172 -6.36 8.16 -7.40
C SER A 172 -6.19 8.66 -8.83
N SER A 173 -4.99 8.50 -9.40
CA SER A 173 -4.63 9.00 -10.73
C SER A 173 -4.67 7.90 -11.80
N LEU A 174 -4.84 6.64 -11.39
CA LEU A 174 -4.98 5.50 -12.28
C LEU A 174 -6.34 5.49 -12.99
N SER A 175 -6.36 4.96 -14.22
CA SER A 175 -7.62 4.67 -14.91
C SER A 175 -8.38 3.55 -14.19
N LYS A 176 -9.69 3.49 -14.42
CA LYS A 176 -10.52 2.40 -13.90
C LYS A 176 -9.98 1.02 -14.30
N ASP A 177 -9.52 0.86 -15.54
CA ASP A 177 -8.97 -0.42 -16.02
C ASP A 177 -7.71 -0.84 -15.26
N GLU A 178 -6.84 0.09 -14.87
CA GLU A 178 -5.65 -0.22 -14.06
C GLU A 178 -6.05 -0.61 -12.63
N VAL A 179 -7.04 0.07 -12.04
CA VAL A 179 -7.59 -0.28 -10.72
C VAL A 179 -8.30 -1.63 -10.74
N ASP A 180 -9.04 -1.93 -11.80
CA ASP A 180 -9.77 -3.21 -11.93
C ASP A 180 -8.78 -4.39 -12.10
N LYS A 181 -7.62 -4.19 -12.74
CA LYS A 181 -6.53 -5.19 -12.79
C LYS A 181 -5.98 -5.52 -11.40
N ASP A 182 -5.88 -4.54 -10.52
CA ASP A 182 -5.45 -4.74 -9.14
C ASP A 182 -6.47 -5.60 -8.39
N TYR A 183 -7.76 -5.28 -8.48
CA TYR A 183 -8.83 -6.06 -7.84
C TYR A 183 -8.92 -7.49 -8.41
N PHE A 184 -8.70 -7.65 -9.71
CA PHE A 184 -8.67 -8.96 -10.36
C PHE A 184 -7.60 -9.87 -9.74
N GLN A 185 -6.41 -9.35 -9.46
CA GLN A 185 -5.36 -10.11 -8.77
C GLN A 185 -5.75 -10.48 -7.34
N ILE A 186 -6.44 -9.59 -6.61
CA ILE A 186 -6.99 -9.87 -5.29
C ILE A 186 -8.00 -11.02 -5.35
N PHE A 187 -8.95 -10.94 -6.28
CA PHE A 187 -10.00 -11.96 -6.46
C PHE A 187 -9.41 -13.35 -6.73
N HIS A 188 -8.46 -13.46 -7.66
CA HIS A 188 -7.84 -14.74 -7.97
C HIS A 188 -6.97 -15.27 -6.83
N SER A 189 -6.25 -14.40 -6.13
CA SER A 189 -5.52 -14.77 -4.91
C SER A 189 -6.48 -15.29 -3.84
N ALA A 190 -7.66 -14.68 -3.70
CA ALA A 190 -8.67 -15.07 -2.73
C ALA A 190 -9.26 -16.44 -3.04
N ARG A 191 -9.54 -16.74 -4.31
CA ARG A 191 -10.02 -18.06 -4.74
C ARG A 191 -9.04 -19.18 -4.36
N MET A 192 -7.76 -18.99 -4.62
CA MET A 192 -6.75 -20.00 -4.31
C MET A 192 -6.54 -20.14 -2.80
N LEU A 193 -6.48 -19.03 -2.08
CA LEU A 193 -6.32 -19.05 -0.63
C LEU A 193 -7.54 -19.69 0.06
N LEU A 194 -8.77 -19.38 -0.37
CA LEU A 194 -10.00 -19.97 0.16
C LEU A 194 -9.99 -21.50 0.04
N SER A 195 -9.60 -22.01 -1.14
CA SER A 195 -9.46 -23.45 -1.37
C SER A 195 -8.45 -24.08 -0.39
N SER A 196 -7.34 -23.39 -0.16
CA SER A 196 -6.24 -23.86 0.70
C SER A 196 -6.56 -23.78 2.19
N MET A 197 -7.51 -22.92 2.58
CA MET A 197 -7.98 -22.76 3.97
C MET A 197 -9.25 -23.57 4.27
N LYS A 198 -9.71 -24.42 3.34
CA LYS A 198 -10.97 -25.18 3.48
C LYS A 198 -11.03 -26.03 4.76
N SER A 199 -9.93 -26.62 5.19
CA SER A 199 -9.88 -27.47 6.39
C SER A 199 -10.11 -26.71 7.70
N VAL A 200 -9.99 -25.38 7.68
CA VAL A 200 -10.15 -24.50 8.86
C VAL A 200 -11.29 -23.50 8.69
N SER A 201 -12.20 -23.72 7.74
CA SER A 201 -13.27 -22.77 7.41
C SER A 201 -14.17 -22.43 8.58
N ASP A 202 -14.41 -23.40 9.45
CA ASP A 202 -15.32 -23.30 10.59
C ASP A 202 -14.55 -23.09 11.91
N SER A 203 -13.22 -22.91 11.81
CA SER A 203 -12.35 -22.69 12.97
C SER A 203 -12.30 -21.22 13.37
N ALA A 204 -11.97 -20.97 14.64
CA ALA A 204 -11.78 -19.62 15.17
C ALA A 204 -10.60 -18.89 14.51
N MET A 205 -10.63 -17.55 14.59
CA MET A 205 -9.63 -16.66 13.98
C MET A 205 -8.17 -17.06 14.26
N PRO A 206 -7.74 -17.44 15.49
CA PRO A 206 -6.34 -17.83 15.73
C PRO A 206 -5.89 -19.04 14.89
N VAL A 207 -6.76 -20.04 14.70
CA VAL A 207 -6.46 -21.25 13.91
C VAL A 207 -6.35 -20.90 12.42
N GLN A 208 -7.24 -20.03 11.94
CA GLN A 208 -7.18 -19.55 10.56
C GLN A 208 -5.92 -18.71 10.30
N MET A 209 -5.57 -17.79 11.21
CA MET A 209 -4.34 -16.99 11.11
C MET A 209 -3.08 -17.85 11.15
N GLN A 210 -3.07 -18.92 11.97
CA GLN A 210 -1.96 -19.88 12.00
C GLN A 210 -1.82 -20.61 10.66
N THR A 211 -2.93 -21.04 10.07
CA THR A 211 -2.93 -21.70 8.75
C THR A 211 -2.45 -20.75 7.66
N LEU A 212 -2.93 -19.51 7.68
CA LEU A 212 -2.49 -18.44 6.78
C LEU A 212 -0.99 -18.18 6.90
N ARG A 213 -0.44 -18.15 8.12
CA ARG A 213 1.00 -18.04 8.35
C ARG A 213 1.78 -19.20 7.75
N SER A 214 1.33 -20.43 7.94
CA SER A 214 2.00 -21.60 7.37
C SER A 214 2.02 -21.55 5.84
N LEU A 215 0.90 -21.19 5.21
CA LEU A 215 0.82 -21.02 3.75
C LEU A 215 1.70 -19.89 3.24
N LEU A 216 1.73 -18.75 3.96
CA LEU A 216 2.56 -17.59 3.64
C LEU A 216 4.06 -17.94 3.62
N GLN A 217 4.50 -18.89 4.46
CA GLN A 217 5.89 -19.31 4.63
C GLN A 217 6.28 -20.53 3.77
N ASP A 218 5.34 -21.10 3.00
CA ASP A 218 5.55 -22.29 2.19
C ASP A 218 5.96 -21.92 0.75
N THR A 219 7.19 -22.28 0.37
CA THR A 219 7.75 -22.02 -0.96
C THR A 219 7.07 -22.82 -2.07
N LEU A 220 6.60 -24.03 -1.77
CA LEU A 220 5.83 -24.85 -2.72
C LEU A 220 4.43 -24.26 -2.93
N TYR A 221 3.81 -23.75 -1.87
CA TYR A 221 2.56 -23.02 -1.99
C TYR A 221 2.72 -21.74 -2.81
N ALA A 222 3.77 -20.96 -2.54
CA ALA A 222 4.09 -19.74 -3.29
C ALA A 222 4.29 -20.01 -4.79
N GLU A 223 4.99 -21.09 -5.15
CA GLU A 223 5.14 -21.49 -6.54
C GLU A 223 3.82 -21.89 -7.20
N LYS A 224 3.04 -22.77 -6.54
CA LYS A 224 1.71 -23.18 -7.03
C LYS A 224 0.80 -21.96 -7.24
N LEU A 225 0.85 -21.00 -6.32
CA LEU A 225 0.08 -19.77 -6.41
C LEU A 225 0.54 -18.89 -7.57
N ALA A 226 1.84 -18.74 -7.78
CA ALA A 226 2.36 -17.99 -8.91
C ALA A 226 1.94 -18.60 -10.27
N VAL A 227 1.95 -19.93 -10.39
CA VAL A 227 1.46 -20.66 -11.58
C VAL A 227 -0.04 -20.40 -11.79
N PHE A 228 -0.86 -20.55 -10.75
CA PHE A 228 -2.30 -20.32 -10.82
C PHE A 228 -2.65 -18.87 -11.18
N LEU A 229 -1.95 -17.90 -10.60
CA LEU A 229 -2.15 -16.49 -10.89
C LEU A 229 -1.69 -16.14 -12.31
N HIS A 230 -0.66 -16.82 -12.83
CA HIS A 230 -0.29 -16.65 -14.23
C HIS A 230 -1.43 -17.07 -15.16
N SER A 231 -1.96 -18.29 -15.00
CA SER A 231 -3.03 -18.83 -15.85
C SER A 231 -4.38 -18.10 -15.68
N SER A 232 -4.59 -17.46 -14.54
CA SER A 232 -5.82 -16.72 -14.26
C SER A 232 -5.91 -15.38 -15.02
N ASN A 233 -4.78 -14.83 -15.47
CA ASN A 233 -4.73 -13.56 -16.21
C ASN A 233 -5.02 -13.73 -17.72
N ASP A 234 -5.45 -14.91 -18.15
CA ASP A 234 -5.72 -15.22 -19.55
C ASP A 234 -7.19 -14.94 -19.90
N SER A 235 -7.41 -14.18 -20.98
CA SER A 235 -8.74 -14.03 -21.57
C SER A 235 -9.19 -15.35 -22.21
N PRO A 236 -10.47 -15.73 -22.13
CA PRO A 236 -10.99 -16.89 -22.83
C PRO A 236 -10.70 -16.77 -24.34
N GLY A 237 -10.06 -17.77 -24.94
CA GLY A 237 -9.83 -17.85 -26.39
C GLY A 237 -8.42 -17.51 -26.89
N VAL A 238 -7.43 -17.30 -26.00
CA VAL A 238 -6.02 -17.18 -26.40
C VAL A 238 -5.38 -18.57 -26.54
N SER A 239 -4.63 -18.81 -27.63
CA SER A 239 -3.85 -20.05 -27.87
C SER A 239 -2.98 -20.42 -26.66
N PRO A 240 -2.60 -21.71 -26.48
CA PRO A 240 -1.78 -22.13 -25.34
C PRO A 240 -0.50 -21.29 -25.26
N ARG A 241 -0.39 -20.48 -24.21
CA ARG A 241 0.85 -19.75 -23.92
C ARG A 241 1.90 -20.74 -23.44
N GLU A 242 3.17 -20.38 -23.64
CA GLU A 242 4.28 -21.13 -23.08
C GLU A 242 4.10 -21.36 -21.57
N PRO A 243 4.56 -22.50 -21.02
CA PRO A 243 4.51 -22.75 -19.59
C PRO A 243 5.11 -21.58 -18.79
N PHE A 244 4.42 -21.16 -17.74
CA PHE A 244 4.88 -20.05 -16.90
C PHE A 244 6.32 -20.24 -16.39
N LEU A 245 6.60 -21.45 -15.89
CA LEU A 245 7.93 -21.92 -15.50
C LEU A 245 8.36 -23.03 -16.46
N THR A 246 9.56 -22.90 -17.00
CA THR A 246 10.21 -23.85 -17.89
C THR A 246 11.47 -24.42 -17.24
N VAL A 247 11.98 -25.54 -17.72
CA VAL A 247 13.26 -26.11 -17.25
C VAL A 247 14.42 -25.13 -17.45
N ALA A 248 14.36 -24.28 -18.48
CA ALA A 248 15.38 -23.26 -18.71
C ALA A 248 15.43 -22.21 -17.58
N ASP A 249 14.31 -21.93 -16.91
CA ASP A 249 14.25 -20.96 -15.81
C ASP A 249 15.02 -21.40 -14.56
N ASP A 250 15.31 -22.70 -14.43
CA ASP A 250 16.07 -23.26 -13.30
C ASP A 250 17.56 -22.92 -13.41
N THR A 251 18.06 -22.71 -14.62
CA THR A 251 19.46 -22.33 -14.89
C THR A 251 19.64 -20.89 -15.36
N ALA A 252 18.58 -20.25 -15.87
CA ALA A 252 18.65 -18.88 -16.34
C ALA A 252 18.85 -17.92 -15.16
N VAL A 253 19.71 -16.93 -15.37
CA VAL A 253 20.08 -15.95 -14.34
C VAL A 253 19.71 -14.53 -14.71
N ILE A 254 19.32 -13.77 -13.70
CA ILE A 254 19.10 -12.33 -13.77
C ILE A 254 20.20 -11.66 -12.96
N ARG A 255 20.81 -10.62 -13.54
CA ARG A 255 21.89 -9.85 -12.92
C ARG A 255 21.36 -8.49 -12.51
N LYS A 256 21.63 -8.10 -11.27
CA LYS A 256 21.30 -6.77 -10.72
C LYS A 256 22.50 -6.24 -9.98
N THR A 257 22.71 -4.92 -9.98
CA THR A 257 23.78 -4.33 -9.18
C THR A 257 23.39 -4.34 -7.69
N ALA A 258 24.38 -4.32 -6.81
CA ALA A 258 24.14 -4.16 -5.37
C ALA A 258 23.44 -2.82 -5.07
N LYS A 259 23.76 -1.77 -5.82
CA LYS A 259 23.06 -0.47 -5.77
C LYS A 259 21.56 -0.61 -6.04
N GLU A 260 21.18 -1.23 -7.16
CA GLU A 260 19.75 -1.43 -7.50
C GLU A 260 19.01 -2.19 -6.40
N MET A 261 19.63 -3.25 -5.89
CA MET A 261 19.06 -4.05 -4.81
C MET A 261 18.91 -3.28 -3.50
N LYS A 262 19.87 -2.42 -3.17
CA LYS A 262 19.83 -1.61 -1.94
C LYS A 262 18.78 -0.51 -2.03
N ILE A 263 18.65 0.15 -3.18
CA ILE A 263 17.57 1.11 -3.44
C ILE A 263 16.20 0.41 -3.36
N ALA A 264 16.02 -0.70 -4.09
CA ALA A 264 14.76 -1.44 -4.11
C ALA A 264 14.32 -1.94 -2.72
N THR A 265 15.28 -2.35 -1.89
CA THR A 265 15.00 -2.80 -0.51
C THR A 265 14.58 -1.67 0.41
N SER A 266 15.11 -0.46 0.21
CA SER A 266 14.98 0.64 1.17
C SER A 266 13.84 1.61 0.84
N VAL A 267 13.30 1.57 -0.39
CA VAL A 267 12.19 2.46 -0.81
C VAL A 267 10.80 1.94 -0.39
N ALA A 268 10.68 0.70 0.09
CA ALA A 268 9.38 0.08 0.40
C ALA A 268 8.51 0.89 1.37
N GLY A 269 9.12 1.58 2.35
CA GLY A 269 8.42 2.46 3.29
C GLY A 269 7.77 3.67 2.61
N PHE A 270 8.37 4.22 1.56
CA PHE A 270 7.78 5.34 0.82
C PHE A 270 6.55 4.93 0.02
N TYR A 271 6.57 3.76 -0.61
CA TYR A 271 5.37 3.27 -1.32
C TYR A 271 4.25 2.89 -0.37
N ALA A 272 4.59 2.38 0.82
CA ALA A 272 3.61 2.15 1.87
C ALA A 272 2.98 3.46 2.36
N LEU A 273 3.80 4.48 2.63
CA LEU A 273 3.34 5.82 2.99
C LEU A 273 2.39 6.36 1.92
N GLU A 274 2.81 6.38 0.66
CA GLU A 274 2.02 6.96 -0.41
C GLU A 274 0.68 6.24 -0.59
N SER A 275 0.66 4.91 -0.57
CA SER A 275 -0.57 4.15 -0.79
C SER A 275 -1.55 4.27 0.38
N ALA A 276 -1.05 4.30 1.62
CA ALA A 276 -1.86 4.59 2.81
C ALA A 276 -2.39 6.03 2.80
N LEU A 277 -1.55 7.00 2.44
CA LEU A 277 -1.93 8.39 2.28
C LEU A 277 -3.04 8.55 1.23
N ASN A 278 -2.89 7.90 0.07
CA ASN A 278 -3.89 7.93 -0.99
C ASN A 278 -5.24 7.34 -0.54
N TYR A 279 -5.22 6.28 0.26
CA TYR A 279 -6.42 5.74 0.90
C TYR A 279 -7.06 6.78 1.85
N LEU A 280 -6.29 7.34 2.77
CA LEU A 280 -6.79 8.28 3.78
C LEU A 280 -7.33 9.58 3.17
N VAL A 281 -6.67 10.11 2.14
CA VAL A 281 -7.16 11.26 1.38
C VAL A 281 -8.57 10.97 0.82
N THR A 282 -8.76 9.76 0.27
CA THR A 282 -10.04 9.35 -0.32
C THR A 282 -11.13 9.20 0.74
N ILE A 283 -10.84 8.52 1.86
CA ILE A 283 -11.87 8.20 2.87
C ILE A 283 -12.15 9.35 3.85
N LYS A 284 -11.20 10.27 4.05
CA LYS A 284 -11.34 11.39 4.99
C LYS A 284 -11.53 12.74 4.31
N ASN A 285 -11.34 12.81 2.99
CA ASN A 285 -11.36 14.05 2.23
C ASN A 285 -10.42 15.12 2.83
N GLN A 286 -9.21 14.71 3.21
CA GLN A 286 -8.20 15.59 3.81
C GLN A 286 -7.03 15.80 2.85
N VAL A 287 -6.47 17.01 2.86
CA VAL A 287 -5.26 17.32 2.07
C VAL A 287 -4.08 16.45 2.52
N PRO A 288 -3.23 15.95 1.60
CA PRO A 288 -2.11 15.08 1.94
C PRO A 288 -1.19 15.64 3.04
N SER A 289 -0.85 16.92 2.98
CA SER A 289 0.01 17.60 3.94
C SER A 289 -0.56 17.63 5.36
N ALA A 290 -1.89 17.66 5.53
CA ALA A 290 -2.53 17.58 6.84
C ALA A 290 -2.39 16.19 7.46
N ILE A 291 -2.60 15.13 6.66
CA ILE A 291 -2.41 13.74 7.10
C ILE A 291 -0.95 13.49 7.48
N LEU A 292 0.00 13.97 6.67
CA LEU A 292 1.44 13.83 6.93
C LEU A 292 1.86 14.57 8.21
N LYS A 293 1.36 15.79 8.45
CA LYS A 293 1.60 16.51 9.71
C LYS A 293 1.06 15.73 10.91
N SER A 294 -0.16 15.20 10.80
CA SER A 294 -0.77 14.42 11.88
C SER A 294 0.04 13.16 12.22
N LEU A 295 0.61 12.49 11.21
CA LEU A 295 1.49 11.34 11.35
C LEU A 295 2.80 11.70 12.08
N LEU A 296 3.39 12.86 11.78
CA LEU A 296 4.66 13.31 12.35
C LEU A 296 4.51 13.88 13.77
N ASP A 297 3.45 14.64 14.01
CA ASP A 297 3.19 15.29 15.30
C ASP A 297 2.51 14.34 16.31
N SER A 298 2.39 13.05 15.96
CA SER A 298 1.76 12.00 16.78
C SER A 298 0.32 12.30 17.20
N SER A 299 -0.38 13.15 16.45
CA SER A 299 -1.81 13.46 16.65
C SER A 299 -2.75 12.53 15.90
N MET A 300 -2.18 11.67 15.02
CA MET A 300 -2.91 10.68 14.25
C MET A 300 -3.50 9.58 15.13
N SER A 301 -4.71 9.13 14.79
CA SER A 301 -5.37 8.05 15.53
C SER A 301 -4.58 6.74 15.49
N LYS A 302 -4.72 5.89 16.51
CA LYS A 302 -4.07 4.57 16.54
C LYS A 302 -4.49 3.70 15.35
N GLU A 303 -5.74 3.80 14.91
CA GLU A 303 -6.24 3.04 13.76
C GLU A 303 -5.51 3.43 12.47
N ASP A 304 -5.35 4.73 12.20
CA ASP A 304 -4.62 5.19 11.01
C ASP A 304 -3.13 4.85 11.09
N GLN A 305 -2.51 4.93 12.27
CA GLN A 305 -1.11 4.50 12.44
C GLN A 305 -0.95 3.01 12.12
N LEU A 306 -1.88 2.17 12.60
CA LEU A 306 -1.89 0.74 12.27
C LEU A 306 -2.17 0.48 10.80
N LEU A 307 -2.96 1.33 10.12
CA LEU A 307 -3.13 1.27 8.67
C LEU A 307 -1.78 1.47 7.97
N PHE A 308 -1.03 2.53 8.30
CA PHE A 308 0.31 2.76 7.73
C PHE A 308 1.26 1.58 7.98
N ALA A 309 1.29 1.05 9.20
CA ALA A 309 2.11 -0.12 9.53
C ALA A 309 1.72 -1.36 8.71
N ARG A 310 0.43 -1.57 8.44
CA ARG A 310 -0.02 -2.68 7.59
C ARG A 310 0.40 -2.50 6.14
N PHE A 311 0.37 -1.28 5.61
CA PHE A 311 0.92 -0.99 4.29
C PHE A 311 2.43 -1.24 4.24
N ALA A 312 3.17 -0.85 5.28
CA ALA A 312 4.60 -1.14 5.38
C ALA A 312 4.88 -2.65 5.40
N ASN A 313 4.09 -3.41 6.16
CA ASN A 313 4.17 -4.86 6.18
C ASN A 313 3.88 -5.47 4.80
N ALA A 314 2.88 -4.96 4.07
CA ALA A 314 2.55 -5.42 2.73
C ALA A 314 3.69 -5.16 1.72
N THR A 315 4.23 -3.93 1.68
CA THR A 315 5.32 -3.58 0.76
C THR A 315 6.61 -4.31 1.10
N TRP A 316 6.92 -4.46 2.39
CA TRP A 316 8.04 -5.28 2.84
C TRP A 316 7.89 -6.73 2.40
N LYS A 317 6.71 -7.34 2.59
CA LYS A 317 6.43 -8.72 2.16
C LYS A 317 6.61 -8.89 0.66
N ALA A 318 6.05 -7.98 -0.13
CA ALA A 318 6.16 -8.00 -1.59
C ALA A 318 7.61 -7.94 -2.10
N GLY A 319 8.51 -7.29 -1.35
CA GLY A 319 9.94 -7.24 -1.69
C GLY A 319 10.75 -8.48 -1.29
N GLN A 320 10.29 -9.32 -0.34
CA GLN A 320 11.13 -10.41 0.18
C GLN A 320 11.46 -11.49 -0.85
N PRO A 321 10.51 -11.99 -1.66
CA PRO A 321 10.79 -13.05 -2.63
C PRO A 321 11.76 -12.60 -3.74
N PHE A 322 11.77 -11.31 -4.07
CA PHE A 322 12.76 -10.77 -4.98
C PHE A 322 14.15 -10.90 -4.38
N ARG A 323 14.33 -10.65 -3.09
CA ARG A 323 15.66 -10.74 -2.45
C ARG A 323 16.18 -12.17 -2.44
N ASP A 324 15.32 -13.13 -2.10
CA ASP A 324 15.50 -14.58 -2.23
C ASP A 324 14.16 -15.23 -1.81
N LEU A 325 13.68 -16.20 -2.58
CA LEU A 325 12.42 -16.91 -2.30
C LEU A 325 12.45 -17.56 -0.91
N ASN A 326 13.60 -18.06 -0.45
CA ASN A 326 13.74 -18.65 0.87
C ASN A 326 13.53 -17.66 2.02
N ARG A 327 13.49 -16.34 1.76
CA ARG A 327 13.23 -15.38 2.83
C ARG A 327 11.79 -15.44 3.33
N ILE A 328 10.86 -16.01 2.57
CA ILE A 328 9.49 -16.22 3.04
C ILE A 328 9.39 -17.28 4.14
N THR A 329 10.37 -18.18 4.27
CA THR A 329 10.36 -19.24 5.30
C THR A 329 10.76 -18.73 6.68
N ARG A 330 11.19 -17.47 6.78
CA ARG A 330 11.66 -16.88 8.03
C ARG A 330 10.50 -16.65 9.00
N PRO A 331 10.70 -16.83 10.32
CA PRO A 331 9.64 -16.58 11.31
C PRO A 331 9.06 -15.16 11.28
N THR A 332 9.86 -14.17 10.89
CA THR A 332 9.44 -12.77 10.76
C THR A 332 8.54 -12.53 9.55
N PHE A 333 8.48 -13.45 8.58
CA PHE A 333 7.57 -13.38 7.44
C PHE A 333 6.20 -13.91 7.87
N THR A 334 5.47 -13.11 8.64
CA THR A 334 4.25 -13.52 9.34
C THR A 334 3.10 -12.55 9.10
N PRO A 335 1.82 -12.97 9.23
CA PRO A 335 0.70 -12.05 9.25
C PRO A 335 0.85 -10.94 10.29
N PHE A 336 0.34 -9.75 9.98
CA PHE A 336 0.37 -8.58 10.90
C PHE A 336 -0.22 -8.92 12.27
N TYR A 337 -1.19 -9.84 12.30
CA TYR A 337 -1.81 -10.41 13.49
C TYR A 337 -0.81 -10.90 14.56
N PHE A 338 0.38 -11.36 14.14
CA PHE A 338 1.41 -11.90 15.04
C PHE A 338 2.54 -10.93 15.35
N LEU A 339 2.51 -9.71 14.81
CA LEU A 339 3.56 -8.73 15.07
C LEU A 339 3.39 -8.14 16.48
N ASN A 340 4.51 -7.95 17.17
CA ASN A 340 4.57 -7.20 18.41
C ASN A 340 4.74 -5.69 18.12
N GLU A 341 4.58 -4.86 19.16
CA GLU A 341 4.69 -3.41 19.04
C GLU A 341 6.08 -2.95 18.55
N ALA A 342 7.16 -3.64 18.93
CA ALA A 342 8.51 -3.28 18.51
C ALA A 342 8.72 -3.52 17.00
N ASP A 343 8.14 -4.58 16.44
CA ASP A 343 8.19 -4.83 15.00
C ASP A 343 7.32 -3.85 14.21
N ILE A 344 6.16 -3.46 14.76
CA ILE A 344 5.31 -2.40 14.20
C ILE A 344 6.04 -1.06 14.22
N GLU A 345 6.74 -0.72 15.30
CA GLU A 345 7.45 0.56 15.42
C GLU A 345 8.62 0.66 14.44
N LYS A 346 9.32 -0.44 14.15
CA LYS A 346 10.35 -0.47 13.08
C LYS A 346 9.80 -0.05 11.72
N ASP A 347 8.61 -0.54 11.37
CA ASP A 347 7.91 -0.15 10.15
C ASP A 347 7.54 1.35 10.20
N MET A 348 7.01 1.82 11.34
CA MET A 348 6.60 3.21 11.51
C MET A 348 7.76 4.21 11.44
N VAL A 349 8.96 3.85 11.91
CA VAL A 349 10.16 4.71 11.79
C VAL A 349 10.45 5.03 10.32
N GLN A 350 10.39 4.05 9.42
CA GLN A 350 10.63 4.27 7.99
C GLN A 350 9.50 5.08 7.34
N ILE A 351 8.25 4.84 7.76
CA ILE A 351 7.08 5.60 7.31
C ILE A 351 7.22 7.07 7.70
N ARG A 352 7.56 7.39 8.96
CA ARG A 352 7.75 8.77 9.44
C ARG A 352 8.93 9.44 8.73
N ALA A 353 10.03 8.72 8.48
CA ALA A 353 11.15 9.23 7.71
C ALA A 353 10.77 9.61 6.27
N ALA A 354 9.97 8.78 5.60
CA ALA A 354 9.43 9.11 4.28
C ALA A 354 8.45 10.30 4.35
N ALA A 355 7.57 10.33 5.36
CA ALA A 355 6.57 11.38 5.56
C ALA A 355 7.21 12.76 5.72
N ALA A 356 8.26 12.86 6.55
CA ALA A 356 8.98 14.11 6.76
C ALA A 356 9.52 14.69 5.44
N ARG A 357 10.07 13.84 4.57
CA ARG A 357 10.66 14.29 3.31
C ARG A 357 9.60 14.65 2.27
N VAL A 358 8.53 13.88 2.17
CA VAL A 358 7.41 14.23 1.28
C VAL A 358 6.81 15.55 1.72
N LEU A 359 6.56 15.73 3.02
CA LEU A 359 5.95 16.95 3.56
C LEU A 359 6.76 18.22 3.22
N THR A 360 8.10 18.17 3.28
CA THR A 360 8.96 19.31 2.89
C THR A 360 8.84 19.72 1.43
N LEU A 361 8.31 18.86 0.56
CA LEU A 361 8.13 19.11 -0.87
C LEU A 361 6.68 19.46 -1.24
N LEU A 362 5.74 19.37 -0.28
CA LEU A 362 4.35 19.79 -0.45
C LEU A 362 4.09 21.22 0.05
N GLN A 363 4.98 21.72 0.91
CA GLN A 363 5.03 23.10 1.40
C GLN A 363 5.73 23.99 0.37
#